data_AF-A0A099XM41-F1
#
_entry.id   AF-A0A099XM41-F1
#
_cell.length_a   1.000
_cell.length_b   1.000
_cell.length_c   1.000
_cell.angle_alpha   90.00
_cell.angle_beta   90.00
_cell.angle_gamma   90.00
#
_symmetry.space_group_name_H-M   'P 1'
#
loop_
_entity.id
_entity.type
_entity.pdbx_description
1 polymer ?
#
loop_
_entity_poly.entity_id
_entity_poly.type
_entity_poly.pdbx_seq_one_letter_code
_entity_poly.pdbx_strand_id
1 'polypeptide(L)'
;MKDLLYLILVFLTFISCEICPSENEFLGKYYSQKEGIENYIEIKKNGEFTHFYSKGELILKHFGTWEKSKNGYCWLEFNEWKNFDENGEKFEILGNKILYINGKYLDHSPDGETLSSFIKMEKKPFIVGNGNDVIVTLKIEENENIQKIEFSSKNNLVTINKKQVNSNNEFIYKFKNIGEGTYKTCIFKLNDTICLESYVERGYEPKMEFKKDSIIITDYFGTKYE
;
A
#
# COMPACT_ATOMS: atom_id res chain seq x y z
N MET A 1 34.16 -35.94 13.61
CA MET A 1 34.52 -34.95 12.56
C MET A 1 33.42 -34.74 11.52
N LYS A 2 32.62 -35.77 11.15
CA LYS A 2 31.48 -35.58 10.23
C LYS A 2 30.30 -34.81 10.86
N ASP A 3 30.11 -34.93 12.18
CA ASP A 3 29.01 -34.23 12.88
C ASP A 3 29.26 -32.73 13.10
N LEU A 4 30.52 -32.30 13.12
CA LEU A 4 30.88 -30.87 13.22
C LEU A 4 30.64 -30.13 11.90
N LEU A 5 30.69 -30.84 10.77
CA LEU A 5 30.43 -30.26 9.45
C LEU A 5 28.92 -30.01 9.22
N TYR A 6 28.06 -30.84 9.83
CA TYR A 6 26.61 -30.70 9.73
C TYR A 6 26.09 -29.51 10.54
N LEU A 7 26.73 -29.19 11.67
CA LEU A 7 26.34 -28.04 12.49
C LEU A 7 26.67 -26.68 11.82
N ILE A 8 27.70 -26.64 10.98
CA ILE A 8 28.08 -25.43 10.23
C ILE A 8 27.19 -25.23 9.00
N LEU A 9 26.67 -26.30 8.39
CA LEU A 9 25.79 -26.18 7.21
C LEU A 9 24.37 -25.72 7.57
N VAL A 10 23.88 -26.00 8.78
CA VAL A 10 22.56 -25.54 9.27
C VAL A 10 22.59 -24.08 9.72
N PHE A 11 23.77 -23.52 10.02
CA PHE A 11 23.91 -22.11 10.42
C PHE A 11 23.99 -21.12 9.24
N LEU A 12 24.09 -21.59 8.00
CA LEU A 12 24.20 -20.74 6.81
C LEU A 12 22.85 -20.45 6.11
N THR A 13 21.73 -20.96 6.61
CA THR A 13 20.40 -20.76 5.97
C THR A 13 19.55 -19.63 6.54
N PHE A 14 20.08 -18.78 7.44
CA PHE A 14 19.29 -17.71 8.06
C PHE A 14 20.01 -16.36 8.14
N ILE A 15 20.94 -16.06 7.23
CA ILE A 15 21.21 -14.64 6.95
C ILE A 15 20.12 -14.22 5.96
N SER A 16 18.92 -13.95 6.48
CA SER A 16 17.92 -13.16 5.76
C SER A 16 18.51 -11.75 5.66
N CYS A 17 19.38 -11.56 4.67
CA CYS A 17 19.72 -10.23 4.21
C CYS A 17 18.42 -9.67 3.66
N GLU A 18 17.74 -8.82 4.44
CA GLU A 18 16.57 -8.09 3.97
C GLU A 18 17.03 -7.14 2.87
N ILE A 19 17.01 -7.66 1.65
CA ILE A 19 17.26 -6.92 0.43
C ILE A 19 16.12 -5.91 0.29
N CYS A 20 16.44 -4.71 -0.18
CA CYS A 20 15.49 -3.64 -0.41
C CYS A 20 14.20 -4.19 -1.05
N PRO A 21 13.03 -3.90 -0.44
CA PRO A 21 11.75 -4.40 -0.90
C PRO A 21 11.48 -4.00 -2.35
N SER A 22 10.53 -4.70 -3.01
CA SER A 22 10.13 -4.30 -4.36
C SER A 22 9.55 -2.87 -4.33
N GLU A 23 9.75 -2.07 -5.38
CA GLU A 23 9.28 -0.66 -5.41
C GLU A 23 7.79 -0.54 -5.04
N ASN A 24 6.96 -1.46 -5.51
CA ASN A 24 5.54 -1.47 -5.22
C ASN A 24 5.23 -1.66 -3.71
N GLU A 25 6.10 -2.32 -2.97
CA GLU A 25 5.94 -2.55 -1.53
C GLU A 25 6.26 -1.31 -0.70
N PHE A 26 7.19 -0.46 -1.12
CA PHE A 26 7.66 0.66 -0.30
C PHE A 26 7.31 2.06 -0.82
N LEU A 27 6.98 2.22 -2.10
CA LEU A 27 6.57 3.53 -2.62
C LEU A 27 5.28 4.03 -1.94
N GLY A 28 5.20 5.33 -1.63
CA GLY A 28 4.04 5.96 -0.99
C GLY A 28 4.34 6.59 0.37
N LYS A 29 3.28 6.82 1.15
CA LYS A 29 3.32 7.58 2.41
C LYS A 29 3.41 6.69 3.65
N TYR A 30 4.39 6.99 4.49
CA TYR A 30 4.56 6.44 5.83
C TYR A 30 4.17 7.49 6.84
N TYR A 31 3.28 7.15 7.78
CA TYR A 31 2.73 8.08 8.75
C TYR A 31 3.27 7.79 10.14
N SER A 32 3.61 8.85 10.86
CA SER A 32 3.78 8.79 12.31
C SER A 32 2.41 8.57 12.97
N GLN A 33 2.34 7.69 13.96
CA GLN A 33 1.09 7.30 14.64
C GLN A 33 0.66 8.29 15.75
N LYS A 34 1.20 9.51 15.76
CA LYS A 34 0.93 10.51 16.81
C LYS A 34 -0.34 11.30 16.52
N GLU A 35 -1.28 11.32 17.47
CA GLU A 35 -2.55 12.04 17.32
C GLU A 35 -2.37 13.57 17.26
N GLY A 36 -3.24 14.24 16.51
CA GLY A 36 -3.29 15.70 16.42
C GLY A 36 -2.15 16.35 15.60
N ILE A 37 -1.37 15.55 14.89
CA ILE A 37 -0.26 15.98 14.03
C ILE A 37 -0.37 15.24 12.69
N GLU A 38 -0.16 15.94 11.59
CA GLU A 38 0.06 15.29 10.29
C GLU A 38 1.57 15.20 10.04
N ASN A 39 2.15 14.03 10.20
CA ASN A 39 3.58 13.80 10.02
C ASN A 39 3.79 12.55 9.15
N TYR A 40 4.29 12.73 7.92
CA TYR A 40 4.51 11.63 6.99
C TYR A 40 5.76 11.80 6.12
N ILE A 41 6.33 10.67 5.71
CA ILE A 41 7.38 10.59 4.69
C ILE A 41 6.78 9.93 3.45
N GLU A 42 6.83 10.62 2.31
CA GLU A 42 6.41 10.13 1.01
C GLU A 42 7.61 9.74 0.17
N ILE A 43 7.72 8.46 -0.20
CA ILE A 43 8.79 7.94 -1.06
C ILE A 43 8.25 7.82 -2.49
N LYS A 44 8.95 8.44 -3.44
CA LYS A 44 8.54 8.54 -4.84
C LYS A 44 9.39 7.65 -5.74
N LYS A 45 8.79 7.23 -6.85
CA LYS A 45 9.43 6.35 -7.84
C LYS A 45 10.67 6.97 -8.50
N ASN A 46 10.74 8.31 -8.56
CA ASN A 46 11.83 9.04 -9.20
C ASN A 46 13.12 9.14 -8.34
N GLY A 47 13.22 8.41 -7.23
CA GLY A 47 14.38 8.47 -6.34
C GLY A 47 14.30 9.57 -5.27
N GLU A 48 13.20 10.33 -5.22
CA GLU A 48 13.01 11.41 -4.24
C GLU A 48 12.13 10.97 -3.06
N PHE A 49 12.26 11.67 -1.94
CA PHE A 49 11.28 11.64 -0.86
C PHE A 49 10.84 13.04 -0.42
N THR A 50 9.70 13.10 0.26
CA THR A 50 9.20 14.31 0.90
C THR A 50 8.78 14.00 2.31
N HIS A 51 9.38 14.66 3.30
CA HIS A 51 8.92 14.64 4.67
C HIS A 51 8.06 15.87 4.93
N PHE A 52 6.85 15.64 5.42
CA PHE A 52 5.88 16.66 5.77
C PHE A 52 5.54 16.55 7.25
N TYR A 53 5.51 17.70 7.93
CA TYR A 53 5.01 17.82 9.29
C TYR A 53 4.07 19.02 9.38
N SER A 54 2.91 18.84 10.02
CA SER A 54 1.95 19.90 10.31
C SER A 54 1.31 19.73 11.69
N LYS A 55 1.28 20.83 12.45
CA LYS A 55 0.60 20.93 13.75
C LYS A 55 0.11 22.37 13.96
N GLY A 56 -1.20 22.57 13.94
CA GLY A 56 -1.79 23.93 13.99
C GLY A 56 -1.39 24.74 12.75
N GLU A 57 -0.77 25.90 12.94
CA GLU A 57 -0.29 26.76 11.84
C GLU A 57 1.14 26.41 11.39
N LEU A 58 1.87 25.59 12.15
CA LEU A 58 3.23 25.22 11.82
C LEU A 58 3.24 24.15 10.73
N ILE A 59 3.93 24.43 9.62
CA ILE A 59 4.16 23.51 8.52
C ILE A 59 5.66 23.44 8.23
N LEU A 60 6.20 22.22 8.19
CA LEU A 60 7.59 21.94 7.85
C LEU A 60 7.64 20.93 6.71
N LYS A 61 8.56 21.17 5.77
CA LYS A 61 8.80 20.29 4.64
C LYS A 61 10.29 20.07 4.48
N HIS A 62 10.67 18.82 4.26
CA HIS A 62 12.03 18.44 3.92
C HIS A 62 11.99 17.54 2.67
N PHE A 63 12.99 17.69 1.82
CA PHE A 63 13.11 16.96 0.56
C PHE A 63 14.50 16.35 0.50
N GLY A 64 14.58 15.16 -0.06
CA GLY A 64 15.85 14.47 -0.26
C GLY A 64 15.69 13.33 -1.25
N THR A 65 16.72 12.51 -1.34
CA THR A 65 16.77 11.33 -2.20
C THR A 65 16.80 10.07 -1.36
N TRP A 66 16.31 8.98 -1.94
CA TRP A 66 16.53 7.64 -1.42
C TRP A 66 17.47 6.90 -2.38
N GLU A 67 18.29 6.02 -1.83
CA GLU A 67 19.27 5.28 -2.59
C GLU A 67 19.24 3.80 -2.23
N LYS A 68 19.64 2.97 -3.19
CA LYS A 68 19.90 1.54 -3.00
C LYS A 68 21.39 1.31 -2.90
N SER A 69 21.86 0.65 -1.85
CA SER A 69 23.29 0.35 -1.65
C SER A 69 23.77 -0.77 -2.51
N LYS A 70 25.10 -0.83 -2.60
CA LYS A 70 25.85 -1.99 -3.07
C LYS A 70 25.53 -3.28 -2.29
N ASN A 71 25.20 -3.20 -0.99
CA ASN A 71 24.78 -4.35 -0.18
C ASN A 71 23.27 -4.62 -0.21
N GLY A 72 22.51 -3.91 -1.05
CA GLY A 72 21.13 -4.25 -1.39
C GLY A 72 20.04 -3.55 -0.58
N TYR A 73 20.36 -2.83 0.49
CA TYR A 73 19.41 -2.05 1.30
C TYR A 73 18.96 -0.78 0.58
N CYS A 74 17.81 -0.24 0.97
CA CYS A 74 17.39 1.10 0.58
C CYS A 74 17.28 2.00 1.80
N TRP A 75 17.74 3.25 1.71
CA TRP A 75 17.62 4.21 2.80
C TRP A 75 17.34 5.63 2.29
N LEU A 76 16.91 6.45 3.23
CA LEU A 76 16.67 7.87 3.14
C LEU A 76 17.73 8.57 4.02
N GLU A 77 18.39 9.59 3.49
CA GLU A 77 19.28 10.44 4.29
C GLU A 77 18.65 11.82 4.53
N PHE A 78 18.65 12.23 5.78
CA PHE A 78 18.20 13.54 6.25
C PHE A 78 19.42 14.31 6.71
N ASN A 79 19.63 15.51 6.17
CA ASN A 79 20.75 16.37 6.57
C ASN A 79 20.44 17.25 7.79
N GLU A 80 19.16 17.38 8.14
CA GLU A 80 18.70 18.19 9.27
C GLU A 80 17.46 17.55 9.92
N TRP A 81 17.63 16.37 10.53
CA TRP A 81 16.55 15.74 11.27
C TRP A 81 16.20 16.55 12.50
N LYS A 82 14.92 16.83 12.68
CA LYS A 82 14.38 17.46 13.88
C LYS A 82 13.59 16.43 14.67
N ASN A 83 13.67 16.47 16.00
CA ASN A 83 12.82 15.62 16.81
C ASN A 83 11.38 16.16 16.80
N PHE A 84 10.53 15.60 15.93
CA PHE A 84 9.13 15.98 15.80
C PHE A 84 8.22 15.30 16.85
N ASP A 85 8.76 14.32 17.57
CA ASP A 85 8.01 13.45 18.48
C ASP A 85 8.10 13.88 19.95
N GLU A 86 8.93 14.87 20.31
CA GLU A 86 9.00 15.41 21.67
C GLU A 86 7.94 16.48 21.96
N ASN A 87 7.47 16.51 23.21
CA ASN A 87 6.39 17.38 23.68
C ASN A 87 6.84 18.85 23.76
N GLY A 88 6.86 19.58 22.64
CA GLY A 88 7.05 21.03 22.68
C GLY A 88 7.33 21.68 21.33
N GLU A 89 7.15 23.00 21.26
CA GLU A 89 7.49 23.86 20.11
C GLU A 89 9.00 24.07 19.93
N LYS A 90 9.83 23.37 20.73
CA LYS A 90 11.29 23.45 20.68
C LYS A 90 11.82 22.26 19.89
N PHE A 91 12.02 22.47 18.59
CA PHE A 91 12.67 21.49 17.72
C PHE A 91 14.16 21.48 17.98
N GLU A 92 14.70 20.40 18.54
CA GLU A 92 16.14 20.16 18.52
C GLU A 92 16.53 19.59 17.15
N ILE A 93 17.51 20.23 16.50
CA ILE A 93 18.17 19.68 15.32
C ILE A 93 19.11 18.60 15.82
N LEU A 94 18.77 17.35 15.56
CA LEU A 94 19.56 16.18 15.96
C LEU A 94 20.68 15.85 14.96
N GLY A 95 20.83 16.67 13.91
CA GLY A 95 21.83 16.47 12.86
C GLY A 95 21.35 15.52 11.77
N ASN A 96 22.27 14.76 11.21
CA ASN A 96 21.95 13.85 10.13
C ASN A 96 21.23 12.60 10.66
N LYS A 97 20.25 12.10 9.90
CA LYS A 97 19.56 10.84 10.21
C LYS A 97 19.46 9.97 8.97
N ILE A 98 19.62 8.67 9.15
CA ILE A 98 19.36 7.66 8.13
C ILE A 98 18.14 6.86 8.56
N LEU A 99 17.23 6.60 7.61
CA LEU A 99 16.12 5.66 7.78
C LEU A 99 16.20 4.60 6.69
N TYR A 100 16.16 3.33 7.06
CA TYR A 100 16.13 2.18 6.16
C TYR A 100 14.70 1.83 5.77
N ILE A 101 14.51 1.42 4.52
CA ILE A 101 13.20 1.08 3.96
C ILE A 101 13.00 -0.44 4.05
N ASN A 102 12.16 -0.87 4.99
CA ASN A 102 11.89 -2.28 5.28
C ASN A 102 10.39 -2.59 5.07
N GLY A 103 10.02 -2.68 3.79
CA GLY A 103 8.66 -2.91 3.33
C GLY A 103 7.70 -1.82 3.83
N LYS A 104 6.87 -2.16 4.83
CA LYS A 104 5.88 -1.25 5.42
C LYS A 104 6.46 -0.34 6.50
N TYR A 105 7.72 -0.52 6.89
CA TYR A 105 8.34 0.22 7.97
C TYR A 105 9.48 1.09 7.46
N LEU A 106 9.74 2.19 8.17
CA LEU A 106 11.00 2.91 8.10
C LEU A 106 11.74 2.68 9.40
N ASP A 107 12.97 2.20 9.33
CA ASP A 107 13.70 1.72 10.50
C ASP A 107 15.00 2.48 10.70
N HIS A 108 15.44 2.58 11.94
CA HIS A 108 16.72 3.20 12.29
C HIS A 108 17.91 2.30 11.96
N SER A 109 17.67 0.99 11.80
CA SER A 109 18.66 -0.01 11.47
C SER A 109 18.25 -0.82 10.23
N PRO A 110 19.21 -1.29 9.41
CA PRO A 110 18.91 -2.09 8.23
C PRO A 110 18.32 -3.47 8.52
N ASP A 111 18.45 -3.97 9.75
CA ASP A 111 17.91 -5.27 10.21
C ASP A 111 16.44 -5.22 10.65
N GLY A 112 15.84 -4.02 10.67
CA GLY A 112 14.46 -3.81 11.11
C GLY A 112 14.20 -3.99 12.60
N GLU A 113 15.23 -4.22 13.41
CA GLU A 113 15.06 -4.41 14.86
C GLU A 113 14.71 -3.10 15.58
N THR A 114 15.10 -1.96 15.00
CA THR A 114 14.84 -0.63 15.57
C THR A 114 13.84 0.14 14.72
N LEU A 115 12.54 -0.12 14.95
CA LEU A 115 11.46 0.56 14.23
C LEU A 115 11.45 2.06 14.50
N SER A 116 11.22 2.87 13.47
CA SER A 116 10.84 4.27 13.68
C SER A 116 9.33 4.39 13.97
N SER A 117 8.85 5.61 14.27
CA SER A 117 7.43 5.90 14.43
C SER A 117 6.65 5.86 13.11
N PHE A 118 7.32 5.73 11.95
CA PHE A 118 6.71 5.80 10.63
C PHE A 118 6.34 4.44 10.07
N ILE A 119 5.04 4.25 9.82
CA ILE A 119 4.48 3.02 9.25
C ILE A 119 3.71 3.38 7.99
N LYS A 120 3.91 2.61 6.92
CA LYS A 120 3.09 2.68 5.72
C LYS A 120 1.70 2.19 6.08
N MET A 121 0.76 3.12 6.21
CA MET A 121 -0.63 2.78 6.44
C MET A 121 -1.17 2.13 5.16
N GLU A 122 -1.60 0.88 5.27
CA GLU A 122 -2.40 0.29 4.21
C GLU A 122 -3.68 1.11 4.06
N LYS A 123 -3.90 1.63 2.86
CA LYS A 123 -5.15 2.29 2.53
C LYS A 123 -6.26 1.26 2.75
N LYS A 124 -7.18 1.58 3.66
CA LYS A 124 -8.38 0.76 3.85
C LYS A 124 -9.11 0.68 2.52
N PRO A 125 -9.62 -0.51 2.13
CA PRO A 125 -10.36 -0.64 0.90
C PRO A 125 -11.61 0.25 0.93
N PHE A 126 -11.93 0.85 -0.20
CA PHE A 126 -13.16 1.60 -0.37
C PHE A 126 -14.30 0.63 -0.63
N ILE A 127 -15.14 0.40 0.39
CA ILE A 127 -16.23 -0.58 0.35
C ILE A 127 -17.52 0.07 -0.12
N VAL A 128 -18.20 -0.58 -1.06
CA VAL A 128 -19.49 -0.16 -1.62
C VAL A 128 -20.47 -1.32 -1.77
N GLY A 129 -21.76 -0.98 -1.94
CA GLY A 129 -22.84 -1.95 -2.08
C GLY A 129 -23.33 -2.51 -0.74
N ASN A 130 -24.40 -3.30 -0.80
CA ASN A 130 -25.09 -3.86 0.35
C ASN A 130 -25.30 -5.37 0.18
N GLY A 131 -24.75 -6.17 1.09
CA GLY A 131 -24.84 -7.63 1.08
C GLY A 131 -23.51 -8.27 1.44
N ASN A 132 -23.50 -9.58 1.69
CA ASN A 132 -22.30 -10.36 1.98
C ASN A 132 -22.34 -11.72 1.25
N ASP A 133 -23.22 -11.88 0.25
CA ASP A 133 -23.28 -13.14 -0.50
C ASP A 133 -22.17 -13.21 -1.53
N VAL A 134 -21.78 -12.08 -2.13
CA VAL A 134 -20.64 -11.98 -3.06
C VAL A 134 -19.81 -10.76 -2.71
N ILE A 135 -18.48 -10.93 -2.72
CA ILE A 135 -17.51 -9.87 -2.41
C ILE A 135 -16.52 -9.74 -3.58
N VAL A 136 -16.70 -8.72 -4.41
CA VAL A 136 -15.81 -8.44 -5.55
C VAL A 136 -14.73 -7.46 -5.10
N THR A 137 -13.45 -7.83 -5.21
CA THR A 137 -12.32 -6.94 -4.91
C THR A 137 -11.64 -6.50 -6.20
N LEU A 138 -11.45 -5.20 -6.38
CA LEU A 138 -10.68 -4.60 -7.48
C LEU A 138 -9.48 -3.83 -6.92
N LYS A 139 -8.27 -4.23 -7.29
CA LYS A 139 -7.04 -3.48 -7.06
C LYS A 139 -6.62 -2.72 -8.31
N ILE A 140 -6.16 -1.48 -8.14
CA ILE A 140 -5.70 -0.60 -9.21
C ILE A 140 -4.31 -0.07 -8.83
N GLU A 141 -3.30 -0.38 -9.64
CA GLU A 141 -1.94 0.12 -9.44
C GLU A 141 -1.76 1.56 -9.95
N GLU A 142 -2.40 1.92 -11.07
CA GLU A 142 -2.29 3.23 -11.71
C GLU A 142 -3.67 3.85 -11.93
N ASN A 143 -3.97 4.95 -11.22
CA ASN A 143 -5.31 5.55 -11.20
C ASN A 143 -5.42 6.94 -11.84
N GLU A 144 -4.32 7.54 -12.30
CA GLU A 144 -4.24 8.97 -12.72
C GLU A 144 -5.23 9.35 -13.84
N ASN A 145 -5.52 8.41 -14.74
CA ASN A 145 -6.37 8.63 -15.91
C ASN A 145 -7.81 8.11 -15.75
N ILE A 146 -8.15 7.53 -14.60
CA ILE A 146 -9.48 6.96 -14.35
C ILE A 146 -10.43 8.07 -13.89
N GLN A 147 -11.59 8.15 -14.54
CA GLN A 147 -12.65 9.11 -14.25
C GLN A 147 -13.69 8.56 -13.28
N LYS A 148 -14.03 7.27 -13.42
CA LYS A 148 -14.94 6.57 -12.52
C LYS A 148 -14.79 5.05 -12.66
N ILE A 149 -15.27 4.34 -11.66
CA ILE A 149 -15.48 2.89 -11.68
C ILE A 149 -16.96 2.64 -11.49
N GLU A 150 -17.51 1.67 -12.23
CA GLU A 150 -18.87 1.18 -12.01
C GLU A 150 -18.83 -0.30 -11.70
N PHE A 151 -19.55 -0.67 -10.65
CA PHE A 151 -19.87 -2.05 -10.33
C PHE A 151 -21.37 -2.25 -10.51
N SER A 152 -21.77 -3.31 -11.20
CA SER A 152 -23.19 -3.66 -11.34
C SER A 152 -23.44 -5.14 -11.16
N SER A 153 -24.56 -5.48 -10.53
CA SER A 153 -25.09 -6.85 -10.44
C SER A 153 -26.61 -6.81 -10.46
N LYS A 154 -27.24 -7.58 -11.36
CA LYS A 154 -28.70 -7.68 -11.58
C LYS A 154 -29.47 -6.34 -11.57
N ASN A 155 -29.74 -5.79 -10.39
CA ASN A 155 -30.51 -4.54 -10.17
C ASN A 155 -29.73 -3.46 -9.38
N ASN A 156 -28.47 -3.69 -9.07
CA ASN A 156 -27.62 -2.75 -8.36
C ASN A 156 -26.60 -2.17 -9.33
N LEU A 157 -26.43 -0.85 -9.28
CA LEU A 157 -25.34 -0.14 -9.93
C LEU A 157 -24.74 0.78 -8.87
N VAL A 158 -23.43 0.69 -8.69
CA VAL A 158 -22.68 1.60 -7.84
C VAL A 158 -21.60 2.28 -8.66
N THR A 159 -21.54 3.60 -8.57
CA THR A 159 -20.53 4.42 -9.25
C THR A 159 -19.58 5.02 -8.22
N ILE A 160 -18.30 4.85 -8.45
CA ILE A 160 -17.20 5.43 -7.66
C ILE A 160 -16.59 6.55 -8.49
N ASN A 161 -16.59 7.77 -7.95
CA ASN A 161 -16.15 8.95 -8.68
C ASN A 161 -14.63 9.13 -8.64
N LYS A 162 -14.10 10.00 -9.52
CA LYS A 162 -12.66 10.31 -9.62
C LYS A 162 -12.00 10.65 -8.28
N LYS A 163 -12.67 11.41 -7.41
CA LYS A 163 -12.10 11.79 -6.11
C LYS A 163 -11.84 10.55 -5.24
N GLN A 164 -12.81 9.63 -5.20
CA GLN A 164 -12.67 8.36 -4.47
C GLN A 164 -11.64 7.45 -5.14
N VAL A 165 -11.61 7.42 -6.47
CA VAL A 165 -10.61 6.65 -7.23
C VAL A 165 -9.19 7.15 -6.97
N ASN A 166 -8.97 8.46 -6.90
CA ASN A 166 -7.65 9.02 -6.61
C ASN A 166 -7.19 8.76 -5.18
N SER A 167 -8.12 8.71 -4.23
CA SER A 167 -7.80 8.48 -2.82
C SER A 167 -7.54 7.01 -2.47
N ASN A 168 -8.03 6.05 -3.27
CA ASN A 168 -8.01 4.62 -2.96
C ASN A 168 -7.41 3.81 -4.12
N ASN A 169 -6.77 2.69 -3.80
CA ASN A 169 -6.22 1.75 -4.77
C ASN A 169 -6.91 0.38 -4.71
N GLU A 170 -7.76 0.16 -3.71
CA GLU A 170 -8.52 -1.06 -3.53
C GLU A 170 -9.99 -0.73 -3.31
N PHE A 171 -10.86 -1.40 -4.05
CA PHE A 171 -12.30 -1.20 -4.03
C PHE A 171 -12.98 -2.54 -3.81
N ILE A 172 -13.93 -2.59 -2.88
CA ILE A 172 -14.67 -3.80 -2.57
C ILE A 172 -16.14 -3.53 -2.85
N TYR A 173 -16.72 -4.28 -3.78
CA TYR A 173 -18.14 -4.26 -4.06
C TYR A 173 -18.82 -5.49 -3.46
N LYS A 174 -19.77 -5.25 -2.56
CA LYS A 174 -20.54 -6.31 -1.91
C LYS A 174 -22.00 -6.26 -2.32
N PHE A 175 -22.58 -7.42 -2.60
CA PHE A 175 -23.99 -7.50 -2.94
C PHE A 175 -24.62 -8.83 -2.50
N LYS A 176 -25.96 -8.83 -2.46
CA LYS A 176 -26.76 -10.04 -2.23
C LYS A 176 -26.97 -10.79 -3.55
N ASN A 177 -26.86 -12.11 -3.53
CA ASN A 177 -27.11 -12.94 -4.70
C ASN A 177 -27.78 -14.26 -4.26
N ILE A 178 -29.00 -14.49 -4.75
CA ILE A 178 -29.77 -15.70 -4.44
C ILE A 178 -29.55 -16.67 -5.61
N GLY A 179 -28.58 -17.56 -5.45
CA GLY A 179 -28.20 -18.55 -6.47
C GLY A 179 -27.16 -18.02 -7.45
N GLU A 180 -27.33 -18.36 -8.72
CA GLU A 180 -26.43 -17.99 -9.81
C GLU A 180 -26.71 -16.56 -10.29
N GLY A 181 -25.66 -15.85 -10.68
CA GLY A 181 -25.77 -14.50 -11.24
C GLY A 181 -24.52 -14.04 -11.96
N THR A 182 -24.56 -12.78 -12.41
CA THR A 182 -23.38 -12.10 -12.96
C THR A 182 -23.12 -10.80 -12.23
N TYR A 183 -21.85 -10.40 -12.25
CA TYR A 183 -21.45 -9.04 -11.93
C TYR A 183 -20.65 -8.47 -13.10
N LYS A 184 -20.67 -7.14 -13.22
CA LYS A 184 -19.90 -6.40 -14.20
C LYS A 184 -19.16 -5.27 -13.53
N THR A 185 -17.89 -5.11 -13.89
CA THR A 185 -17.01 -4.02 -13.45
C THR A 185 -16.56 -3.26 -14.68
N CYS A 186 -16.76 -1.94 -14.69
CA CYS A 186 -16.31 -1.05 -15.77
C CYS A 186 -15.42 0.06 -15.22
N ILE A 187 -14.29 0.28 -15.88
CA ILE A 187 -13.34 1.36 -15.57
C ILE A 187 -13.41 2.35 -16.72
N PHE A 188 -13.80 3.58 -16.42
CA PHE A 188 -13.95 4.66 -17.38
C PHE A 188 -12.73 5.56 -17.32
N LYS A 189 -12.05 5.71 -18.45
CA LYS A 189 -10.98 6.68 -18.68
C LYS A 189 -11.50 7.86 -19.48
N LEU A 190 -10.63 8.83 -19.77
CA LEU A 190 -11.02 10.00 -20.56
C LEU A 190 -11.55 9.61 -21.96
N ASN A 191 -10.92 8.63 -22.60
CA ASN A 191 -11.16 8.27 -24.00
C ASN A 191 -11.52 6.79 -24.19
N ASP A 192 -11.67 6.02 -23.11
CA ASP A 192 -11.84 4.58 -23.18
C ASP A 192 -12.68 4.04 -22.02
N THR A 193 -13.29 2.88 -22.20
CA THR A 193 -14.04 2.16 -21.17
C THR A 193 -13.72 0.69 -21.26
N ILE A 194 -13.18 0.14 -20.18
CA ILE A 194 -12.78 -1.25 -20.08
C ILE A 194 -13.73 -1.94 -19.12
N CYS A 195 -14.42 -2.97 -19.60
CA CYS A 195 -15.40 -3.71 -18.80
C CYS A 195 -15.05 -5.20 -18.75
N LEU A 196 -15.35 -5.80 -17.60
CA LEU A 196 -15.32 -7.24 -17.38
C LEU A 196 -16.67 -7.64 -16.78
N GLU A 197 -17.30 -8.67 -17.34
CA GLU A 197 -18.49 -9.30 -16.79
C GLU A 197 -18.17 -10.76 -16.51
N SER A 198 -18.62 -11.27 -15.36
CA SER A 198 -18.33 -12.64 -14.96
C SER A 198 -19.43 -13.26 -14.10
N TYR A 199 -19.45 -14.59 -14.09
CA TYR A 199 -20.38 -15.43 -13.34
C TYR A 199 -20.02 -15.49 -11.85
N VAL A 200 -21.02 -15.53 -10.96
CA VAL A 200 -20.85 -15.67 -9.52
C VAL A 200 -22.02 -16.44 -8.87
N GLU A 201 -21.72 -17.11 -7.76
CA GLU A 201 -22.69 -17.68 -6.83
C GLU A 201 -22.47 -17.16 -5.41
N ARG A 202 -23.39 -17.50 -4.51
CA ARG A 202 -23.26 -17.17 -3.09
C ARG A 202 -22.00 -17.79 -2.47
N GLY A 203 -21.18 -16.96 -1.84
CA GLY A 203 -19.89 -17.25 -1.23
C GLY A 203 -18.69 -16.98 -2.15
N TYR A 204 -18.92 -16.51 -3.38
CA TYR A 204 -17.82 -16.15 -4.27
C TYR A 204 -17.17 -14.84 -3.83
N GLU A 205 -15.84 -14.79 -3.93
CA GLU A 205 -15.05 -13.62 -3.56
C GLU A 205 -14.02 -13.29 -4.65
N PRO A 206 -14.45 -12.95 -5.89
CA PRO A 206 -13.54 -12.74 -6.98
C PRO A 206 -12.63 -11.53 -6.71
N LYS A 207 -11.34 -11.72 -6.94
CA LYS A 207 -10.31 -10.68 -6.84
C LYS A 207 -9.82 -10.35 -8.23
N MET A 208 -9.67 -9.06 -8.49
CA MET A 208 -9.33 -8.52 -9.80
C MET A 208 -8.23 -7.48 -9.66
N GLU A 209 -7.41 -7.38 -10.68
CA GLU A 209 -6.40 -6.34 -10.82
C GLU A 209 -6.61 -5.58 -12.13
N PHE A 210 -6.54 -4.25 -12.08
CA PHE A 210 -6.47 -3.42 -13.27
C PHE A 210 -5.01 -3.05 -13.54
N LYS A 211 -4.45 -3.61 -14.63
CA LYS A 211 -3.06 -3.37 -15.07
C LYS A 211 -3.02 -3.24 -16.58
N LYS A 212 -2.24 -2.27 -17.08
CA LYS A 212 -1.98 -2.08 -18.52
C LYS A 212 -3.25 -2.18 -19.38
N ASP A 213 -4.26 -1.39 -19.04
CA ASP A 213 -5.54 -1.33 -19.76
C ASP A 213 -6.34 -2.63 -19.80
N SER A 214 -6.14 -3.52 -18.83
CA SER A 214 -6.88 -4.78 -18.72
C SER A 214 -7.34 -5.04 -17.29
N ILE A 215 -8.55 -5.60 -17.15
CA ILE A 215 -9.04 -6.15 -15.88
C ILE A 215 -8.77 -7.65 -15.90
N ILE A 216 -7.98 -8.13 -14.94
CA ILE A 216 -7.56 -9.53 -14.85
C ILE A 216 -8.12 -10.10 -13.55
N ILE A 217 -8.82 -11.23 -13.63
CA ILE A 217 -9.25 -11.96 -12.44
C ILE A 217 -8.06 -12.77 -11.92
N THR A 218 -7.69 -12.56 -10.66
CA THR A 218 -6.54 -13.21 -10.00
C THR A 218 -6.96 -14.29 -9.03
N ASP A 219 -8.19 -14.24 -8.51
CA ASP A 219 -8.77 -15.22 -7.62
C ASP A 219 -10.29 -15.21 -7.77
N TYR A 220 -10.96 -16.31 -7.43
CA TYR A 220 -12.39 -16.49 -7.69
C TYR A 220 -13.20 -16.93 -6.47
N PHE A 221 -12.59 -17.72 -5.59
CA PHE A 221 -13.27 -18.37 -4.48
C PHE A 221 -12.86 -17.76 -3.14
N GLY A 222 -13.84 -17.54 -2.26
CA GLY A 222 -13.58 -17.18 -0.87
C GLY A 222 -12.85 -18.30 -0.12
N THR A 223 -12.26 -17.97 1.03
CA THR A 223 -11.61 -18.97 1.88
C THR A 223 -12.63 -19.98 2.41
N LYS A 224 -12.60 -21.19 1.83
CA LYS A 224 -13.18 -22.48 2.26
C LYS A 224 -14.58 -22.44 2.91
N TYR A 225 -15.55 -23.03 2.21
CA TYR A 225 -16.74 -23.58 2.86
C TYR A 225 -16.30 -24.69 3.83
N GLU A 226 -16.44 -24.47 5.14
CA GLU A 226 -16.51 -25.55 6.13
C GLU A 226 -17.89 -26.23 6.06
#